data_AF-A0A6C0GRK1-F1
#
_entry.id   AF-A0A6C0GRK1-F1
#
_cell.length_a   1.000
_cell.length_b   1.000
_cell.length_c   1.000
_cell.angle_alpha   90.00
_cell.angle_beta   90.00
_cell.angle_gamma   90.00
#
_symmetry.space_group_name_H-M   'P 1'
#
loop_
_entity.id
_entity.type
_entity.pdbx_description
1 polymer ?
#
loop_
_entity_poly.entity_id
_entity_poly.type
_entity_poly.pdbx_seq_one_letter_code
_entity_poly.pdbx_strand_id
1 'polypeptide(L)'
;MLASATITDILQTLLRHEKVSAWKTKCCYSDGAGNSLHEIDLFLNTGSREKILYHMESGNVIKCGNRPFSTQSPVDIVDFLLDLYNE
;
A
#
# COMPACT_ATOMS: atom_id res chain seq x y z
N MET A 1 7.30 3.88 -14.65
CA MET A 1 7.45 2.44 -14.30
C MET A 1 8.31 2.18 -13.04
N LEU A 2 8.93 3.20 -12.42
CA LEU A 2 9.81 3.05 -11.25
C LEU A 2 9.06 2.83 -9.91
N ALA A 3 7.87 3.40 -9.74
CA ALA A 3 7.12 3.31 -8.48
C ALA A 3 6.76 1.86 -8.07
N SER A 4 6.44 1.00 -9.04
CA SER A 4 6.05 -0.39 -8.77
C SER A 4 7.20 -1.23 -8.22
N ALA A 5 8.45 -0.97 -8.66
CA ALA A 5 9.62 -1.68 -8.15
C ALA A 5 9.90 -1.27 -6.70
N THR A 6 9.91 0.03 -6.40
CA THR A 6 10.12 0.55 -5.04
C THR A 6 9.07 0.02 -4.06
N ILE A 7 7.78 0.04 -4.43
CA ILE A 7 6.70 -0.51 -3.58
C ILE A 7 6.95 -2.01 -3.33
N THR A 8 7.31 -2.77 -4.36
CA THR A 8 7.59 -4.20 -4.24
C THR A 8 8.77 -4.47 -3.31
N ASP A 9 9.85 -3.69 -3.41
CA ASP A 9 11.04 -3.84 -2.57
C ASP A 9 10.75 -3.54 -1.10
N ILE A 10 9.94 -2.51 -0.81
CA ILE A 10 9.51 -2.19 0.56
C ILE A 10 8.63 -3.32 1.11
N LEU A 11 7.68 -3.84 0.32
CA LEU A 11 6.83 -4.97 0.73
C LEU A 11 7.64 -6.26 0.97
N GLN A 12 8.67 -6.52 0.16
CA GLN A 12 9.61 -7.61 0.39
C GLN A 12 10.42 -7.42 1.68
N THR A 13 10.78 -6.18 2.00
CA THR A 13 11.48 -5.84 3.25
C THR A 13 10.56 -6.07 4.45
N LEU A 14 9.30 -5.63 4.39
CA LEU A 14 8.28 -5.88 5.40
C LEU A 14 8.08 -7.39 5.67
N LEU A 15 8.13 -8.23 4.63
CA LEU A 15 8.09 -9.70 4.77
C LEU A 15 9.32 -10.23 5.52
N ARG A 16 10.52 -9.79 5.12
CA ARG A 16 11.80 -10.26 5.72
C ARG A 16 11.93 -9.89 7.20
N HIS A 17 11.37 -8.76 7.59
CA HIS A 17 11.38 -8.28 8.98
C HIS A 17 10.21 -8.81 9.82
N GLU A 18 9.44 -9.79 9.31
CA GLU A 18 8.32 -10.41 10.03
C GLU A 18 7.28 -9.38 10.52
N LYS A 19 7.12 -8.26 9.80
CA LYS A 19 6.03 -7.30 10.05
C LYS A 19 4.73 -7.77 9.38
N VAL A 20 4.86 -8.32 8.18
CA VAL A 20 3.78 -8.98 7.43
C VAL A 20 4.14 -10.44 7.17
N SER A 21 3.14 -11.31 7.20
CA SER A 21 3.24 -12.73 6.79
C SER A 21 3.16 -12.91 5.28
N ALA A 22 2.34 -12.07 4.64
CA ALA A 22 2.06 -12.10 3.22
C ALA A 22 1.51 -10.75 2.78
N TRP A 23 1.58 -10.49 1.47
CA TRP A 23 0.85 -9.39 0.86
C TRP A 23 0.30 -9.81 -0.50
N LYS A 24 -0.76 -9.15 -0.95
CA LYS A 24 -1.34 -9.32 -2.30
C LYS A 24 -1.70 -7.97 -2.87
N THR A 25 -1.56 -7.83 -4.19
CA THR A 25 -1.96 -6.63 -4.92
C THR A 25 -3.09 -6.97 -5.89
N LYS A 26 -4.04 -6.04 -6.05
CA LYS A 26 -5.15 -6.16 -7.00
C LYS A 26 -5.39 -4.81 -7.67
N CYS A 27 -5.46 -4.80 -8.99
CA CYS A 27 -6.00 -3.66 -9.73
C CYS A 27 -7.53 -3.62 -9.51
N CYS A 28 -8.01 -2.57 -8.86
CA CYS A 28 -9.43 -2.36 -8.56
C CYS A 28 -10.13 -1.59 -9.68
N TYR A 29 -9.41 -0.68 -10.33
CA TYR A 29 -9.90 0.12 -11.44
C TYR A 29 -8.73 0.50 -12.34
N SER A 30 -8.97 0.53 -13.65
CA SER A 30 -8.07 1.13 -14.62
C SER A 30 -8.90 1.65 -15.78
N ASP A 31 -8.62 2.86 -16.24
CA ASP A 31 -9.27 3.47 -17.41
C ASP A 31 -8.48 3.28 -18.71
N GLY A 32 -7.30 2.64 -18.65
CA GLY A 32 -6.39 2.47 -19.78
C GLY A 32 -5.70 3.75 -20.26
N ALA A 33 -5.95 4.89 -19.59
CA ALA A 33 -5.40 6.21 -19.92
C ALA A 33 -4.38 6.72 -18.89
N GLY A 34 -3.91 5.84 -18.00
CA GLY A 34 -2.94 6.19 -16.95
C GLY A 34 -3.61 6.68 -15.67
N ASN A 35 -4.81 6.21 -15.37
CA ASN A 35 -5.42 6.32 -14.06
C ASN A 35 -5.85 4.92 -13.61
N SER A 36 -5.13 4.42 -12.62
CA SER A 36 -5.38 3.10 -12.05
C SER A 36 -5.38 3.13 -10.52
N LEU A 37 -6.35 2.43 -9.95
CA LEU A 37 -6.47 2.24 -8.52
C LEU A 37 -6.09 0.82 -8.16
N HIS A 38 -5.15 0.70 -7.23
CA HIS A 38 -4.64 -0.57 -6.76
C HIS A 38 -4.93 -0.73 -5.27
N GLU A 39 -5.35 -1.93 -4.89
CA GLU A 39 -5.47 -2.36 -3.50
C GLU A 39 -4.30 -3.28 -3.16
N ILE A 40 -3.61 -2.99 -2.05
CA ILE A 40 -2.66 -3.89 -1.42
C ILE A 40 -3.31 -4.45 -0.15
N ASP A 41 -3.44 -5.75 -0.10
CA ASP A 41 -3.78 -6.50 1.11
C ASP A 41 -2.50 -6.88 1.85
N LEU A 42 -2.35 -6.42 3.09
CA LEU A 42 -1.28 -6.82 3.99
C LEU A 42 -1.84 -7.78 5.04
N PHE A 43 -1.22 -8.95 5.18
CA PHE A 43 -1.55 -9.93 6.20
C PHE A 43 -0.53 -9.83 7.32
N LEU A 44 -0.90 -9.22 8.44
CA LEU A 44 0.00 -9.01 9.58
C LEU A 44 0.21 -10.31 10.34
N ASN A 45 1.38 -10.47 10.96
CA ASN A 45 1.70 -11.65 11.77
C ASN A 45 0.81 -11.79 13.02
N THR A 46 0.15 -10.71 13.43
CA THR A 46 -0.86 -10.71 14.50
C THR A 46 -2.18 -11.39 14.10
N GLY A 47 -2.32 -11.85 12.85
CA GLY A 47 -3.54 -12.42 12.28
C GLY A 47 -4.54 -11.37 11.78
N SER A 48 -4.19 -10.09 11.89
CA SER A 48 -4.99 -8.99 11.35
C SER A 48 -4.67 -8.71 9.87
N ARG A 49 -5.59 -8.04 9.18
CA ARG A 49 -5.45 -7.67 7.77
C ARG A 49 -5.60 -6.17 7.62
N GLU A 50 -4.64 -5.55 6.94
CA GLU A 50 -4.74 -4.17 6.50
C GLU A 50 -4.92 -4.09 4.98
N LYS A 51 -5.61 -3.06 4.53
CA LYS A 51 -5.94 -2.84 3.12
C LYS A 51 -5.55 -1.45 2.73
N ILE A 52 -4.66 -1.28 1.77
CA ILE A 52 -4.22 0.02 1.30
C ILE A 52 -4.74 0.22 -0.11
N LEU A 53 -5.58 1.24 -0.32
CA LEU A 53 -6.03 1.66 -1.63
C LEU A 53 -5.21 2.88 -2.06
N TYR A 54 -4.55 2.81 -3.21
CA TYR A 54 -3.73 3.90 -3.72
C TYR A 54 -3.88 4.07 -5.24
N HIS A 55 -3.59 5.27 -5.72
CA HIS A 55 -3.52 5.59 -7.14
C HIS A 55 -2.11 5.29 -7.65
N MET A 56 -1.97 4.43 -8.65
CA MET A 56 -0.66 3.91 -9.05
C MET A 56 0.23 5.03 -9.59
N GLU A 57 -0.34 5.88 -10.43
CA GLU A 57 0.43 6.87 -11.19
C GLU A 57 0.90 8.03 -10.34
N SER A 58 0.13 8.38 -9.30
CA SER A 58 0.51 9.46 -8.38
C SER A 58 1.10 8.96 -7.07
N GLY A 59 1.05 7.66 -6.78
CA GLY A 59 1.50 7.10 -5.49
C GLY A 59 0.58 7.41 -4.30
N ASN A 60 -0.44 8.23 -4.48
CA ASN A 60 -1.28 8.72 -3.38
C ASN A 60 -2.14 7.62 -2.77
N VAL A 61 -2.08 7.47 -1.45
CA VAL A 61 -2.98 6.61 -0.68
C VAL A 61 -4.33 7.31 -0.48
N ILE A 62 -5.40 6.59 -0.80
CA ILE A 62 -6.80 7.05 -0.71
C ILE A 62 -7.44 6.53 0.58
N LYS A 63 -7.12 5.30 0.98
CA LYS A 63 -7.72 4.67 2.17
C LYS A 63 -6.81 3.58 2.74
N CYS A 64 -6.78 3.44 4.07
CA CYS A 64 -6.19 2.27 4.73
C CYS A 64 -7.16 1.62 5.74
N GLY A 65 -7.59 0.39 5.47
CA GLY A 65 -8.43 -0.42 6.37
C GLY A 65 -9.71 0.29 6.82
N ASN A 66 -10.04 0.17 8.12
CA ASN A 66 -11.13 0.90 8.76
C ASN A 66 -10.71 2.27 9.31
N ARG A 67 -9.46 2.70 9.12
CA ARG A 67 -9.03 4.06 9.45
C ARG A 67 -9.45 4.95 8.27
N PRO A 68 -10.50 5.79 8.41
CA PRO A 68 -10.62 6.90 7.47
C PRO A 68 -9.34 7.71 7.63
N PHE A 69 -8.64 8.02 6.52
CA PHE A 69 -7.62 9.06 6.58
C PHE A 69 -8.32 10.30 7.13
N SER A 70 -7.94 10.71 8.33
CA SER A 70 -8.61 11.76 9.07
C SER A 70 -8.33 13.09 8.39
N THR A 71 -9.08 13.44 7.34
CA THR A 71 -9.11 14.79 6.73
C THR A 71 -7.75 15.40 6.35
N GLN A 72 -6.67 14.61 6.31
CA GLN A 72 -5.31 15.06 6.03
C GLN A 72 -4.97 14.72 4.58
N SER A 73 -4.09 15.56 4.01
CA SER A 73 -3.62 15.50 2.64
C SER A 73 -3.25 14.08 2.19
N PRO A 74 -3.34 13.78 0.88
CA PRO A 74 -2.85 12.51 0.33
C PRO A 74 -1.43 12.23 0.83
N VAL A 75 -1.20 11.03 1.35
CA VAL A 75 0.12 10.53 1.75
C VAL A 75 0.64 9.64 0.64
N ASP A 76 1.92 9.76 0.30
CA ASP A 76 2.57 8.86 -0.66
C ASP A 76 2.63 7.43 -0.11
N ILE A 77 2.32 6.45 -0.96
CA ILE A 77 2.33 5.01 -0.63
C ILE A 77 3.68 4.55 -0.08
N VAL A 78 4.77 5.16 -0.54
CA VAL A 78 6.12 4.86 -0.07
C VAL A 78 6.28 5.28 1.39
N ASP A 79 5.91 6.52 1.72
CA ASP A 79 5.99 7.03 3.10
C ASP A 79 5.10 6.20 4.03
N PHE A 80 3.88 5.88 3.58
CA PHE A 80 2.96 5.02 4.35
C PHE A 80 3.57 3.65 4.67
N LEU A 81 4.19 3.00 3.67
CA LEU A 81 4.81 1.68 3.88
C LEU A 81 6.08 1.75 4.74
N LEU A 82 6.83 2.86 4.68
CA LEU A 82 7.98 3.11 5.54
C LEU A 82 7.56 3.38 6.99
N ASP A 83 6.47 4.11 7.21
CA ASP A 83 5.90 4.30 8.54
C ASP A 83 5.50 2.94 9.14
N LEU A 84 4.81 2.09 8.37
CA LEU A 84 4.45 0.74 8.79
C LEU A 84 5.67 -0.14 9.12
N TYR A 85 6.80 0.08 8.42
CA TYR A 85 8.05 -0.63 8.72
C TYR A 85 8.67 -0.17 10.05
N ASN A 86 8.58 1.13 10.35
CA ASN A 86 9.19 1.75 11.52
C ASN A 86 8.34 1.65 12.81
N GLU A 87 7.02 1.46 12.72
CA GLU A 87 6.14 1.12 13.86
C GLU A 87 6.49 -0.25 14.47
#